data_AF-A0A0H2RA37-F1
#
_entry.id   AF-A0A0H2RA37-F1
#
_cell.length_a   1.000
_cell.length_b   1.000
_cell.length_c   1.000
_cell.angle_alpha   90.00
_cell.angle_beta   90.00
_cell.angle_gamma   90.00
#
_symmetry.space_group_name_H-M   'P 1'
#
loop_
_entity.id
_entity.type
_entity.pdbx_description
1 polymer ?
#
loop_
_entity_poly.entity_id
_entity_poly.type
_entity_poly.pdbx_seq_one_letter_code
_entity_poly.pdbx_strand_id
1 'polypeptide(L)'
;MPTTPKRPRTDAYIDPELYSPSKQMCIMVGPLAASSSGSFLVLKSSMASTISIAAPVIQAPPPVEEPDWALVGMPKQQVDSGMLTKSELEGTISTLTSQFDRCRRHIKILWMINEGANAQLLVQDLFCSKLKGALHAKDSKKNKDNTHILADGLGKVMTSTEVMDKIAAQQAAKEAEEAAKAQRKVARESRKGEKEEIDRLWAEENTKHPVAVEKWTQKCSALRSEGVCVKDLPPKPTKRKKANIAQEVNAAFAARHDDKIAGDEPEDGEINDKDDV
;
A
#
# COMPACT_ATOMS: atom_id res chain seq x y z
N MET A 1 -18.56 33.92 3.46
CA MET A 1 -17.51 34.35 2.51
C MET A 1 -16.26 33.51 2.80
N PRO A 2 -15.84 32.59 1.90
CA PRO A 2 -14.64 31.80 2.13
C PRO A 2 -13.39 32.67 1.98
N THR A 3 -12.64 32.81 3.07
CA THR A 3 -11.40 33.58 3.14
C THR A 3 -10.32 32.85 2.35
N THR A 4 -9.83 33.45 1.26
CA THR A 4 -8.75 32.87 0.45
C THR A 4 -7.47 32.82 1.30
N PRO A 5 -6.82 31.65 1.46
CA PRO A 5 -5.62 31.53 2.29
C PRO A 5 -4.50 32.41 1.72
N LYS A 6 -3.95 33.30 2.56
CA LYS A 6 -2.81 34.15 2.19
C LYS A 6 -1.59 33.27 1.96
N ARG A 7 -1.03 33.29 0.75
CA ARG A 7 0.23 32.60 0.44
C ARG A 7 1.36 33.22 1.27
N PRO A 8 2.23 32.40 1.90
CA PRO A 8 3.43 32.91 2.52
C PRO A 8 4.28 33.63 1.46
N ARG A 9 4.66 34.89 1.73
CA ARG A 9 5.63 35.60 0.90
C ARG A 9 6.99 34.95 1.13
N THR A 10 7.51 34.31 0.10
CA THR A 10 8.93 33.93 0.05
C THR A 10 9.74 35.21 -0.10
N ASP A 11 10.56 35.51 0.90
CA ASP A 11 11.48 36.64 0.88
C ASP A 11 12.64 36.32 -0.08
N ALA A 12 12.82 37.15 -1.11
CA ALA A 12 13.75 36.88 -2.21
C ALA A 12 15.23 37.00 -1.80
N TYR A 13 15.50 37.46 -0.57
CA TYR A 13 16.83 37.80 -0.09
C TYR A 13 17.43 36.83 0.95
N ILE A 14 16.75 35.73 1.26
CA ILE A 14 17.26 34.76 2.24
C ILE A 14 18.25 33.80 1.56
N ASP A 15 19.45 33.72 2.11
CA ASP A 15 20.49 32.78 1.71
C ASP A 15 19.97 31.32 1.75
N PRO A 16 19.96 30.60 0.61
CA PRO A 16 19.53 29.21 0.53
C PRO A 16 20.32 28.26 1.46
N GLU A 17 21.57 28.58 1.76
CA GLU A 17 22.46 27.75 2.57
C GLU A 17 22.08 27.76 4.06
N LEU A 18 21.31 28.76 4.51
CA LEU A 18 20.82 28.85 5.89
C LEU A 18 19.59 27.97 6.17
N TYR A 19 19.02 27.33 5.15
CA TYR A 19 17.86 26.46 5.33
C TYR A 19 18.27 25.04 5.67
N SER A 20 17.65 24.47 6.70
CA SER A 20 17.72 23.02 6.91
C SER A 20 17.12 22.28 5.71
N PRO A 21 17.57 21.05 5.41
CA PRO A 21 17.05 20.26 4.28
C PRO A 21 15.52 20.12 4.28
N SER A 22 14.88 19.96 5.44
CA SER A 22 13.41 19.95 5.54
C SER A 22 12.77 21.27 5.13
N LYS A 23 13.38 22.41 5.47
CA LYS A 23 12.85 23.72 5.11
C LYS A 23 13.01 24.00 3.62
N GLN A 24 14.13 23.59 3.02
CA GLN A 24 14.32 23.63 1.57
C GLN A 24 13.24 22.80 0.84
N MET A 25 12.97 21.58 1.33
CA MET A 25 11.91 20.73 0.78
C MET A 25 10.53 21.40 0.88
N CYS A 26 10.16 21.96 2.03
CA CYS A 26 8.90 22.67 2.20
C CYS A 26 8.75 23.87 1.23
N ILE A 27 9.84 24.61 1.01
CA ILE A 27 9.83 25.75 0.08
C ILE A 27 9.65 25.27 -1.36
N MET A 28 10.30 24.17 -1.77
CA MET A 28 10.16 23.60 -3.13
C MET A 28 8.79 22.96 -3.38
N VAL A 29 8.19 22.35 -2.35
CA VAL A 29 6.93 21.62 -2.44
C VAL A 29 5.78 22.52 -2.91
N GLY A 30 5.71 23.77 -2.43
CA GLY A 30 4.64 24.71 -2.81
C GLY A 30 4.59 25.02 -4.30
N PRO A 31 5.68 25.55 -4.91
CA PRO A 31 5.76 25.79 -6.35
C PRO A 31 5.59 24.53 -7.19
N LEU A 32 6.18 23.40 -6.77
CA LEU A 32 6.00 22.12 -7.47
C LEU A 32 4.53 21.68 -7.48
N ALA A 33 3.85 21.74 -6.34
CA ALA A 33 2.43 21.41 -6.26
C ALA A 33 1.54 22.35 -7.08
N ALA A 34 1.93 23.62 -7.23
CA ALA A 34 1.20 24.61 -8.02
C ALA A 34 1.47 24.51 -9.53
N SER A 35 2.59 23.92 -9.94
CA SER A 35 2.92 23.71 -11.35
C SER A 35 2.09 22.58 -11.95
N SER A 36 1.54 22.78 -13.14
CA SER A 36 0.82 21.72 -13.87
C SER A 36 1.72 20.51 -14.14
N SER A 37 2.99 20.75 -14.47
CA SER A 37 3.98 19.69 -14.74
C SER A 37 4.65 19.17 -13.47
N GLY A 38 4.78 19.97 -12.41
CA GLY A 38 5.47 19.55 -11.18
C GLY A 38 4.56 18.88 -10.15
N SER A 39 3.25 19.09 -10.24
CA SER A 39 2.30 18.71 -9.20
C SER A 39 2.27 17.19 -8.95
N PHE A 40 2.54 16.39 -9.99
CA PHE A 40 2.55 14.94 -9.86
C PHE A 40 3.67 14.43 -8.94
N LEU A 41 4.75 15.18 -8.71
CA LEU A 41 5.83 14.74 -7.83
C LEU A 41 5.39 14.77 -6.37
N VAL A 42 4.64 15.81 -6.00
CA VAL A 42 4.25 16.08 -4.61
C VAL A 42 2.88 15.47 -4.28
N LEU A 43 1.93 15.53 -5.23
CA LEU A 43 0.57 15.12 -4.95
C LEU A 43 0.44 13.58 -4.92
N LYS A 44 -0.39 13.13 -3.99
CA LYS A 44 -0.82 11.73 -3.85
C LYS A 44 -2.02 11.40 -4.77
N SER A 45 -2.59 12.41 -5.41
CA SER A 45 -3.72 12.25 -6.33
C SER A 45 -3.32 11.44 -7.56
N SER A 46 -4.27 10.63 -8.07
CA SER A 46 -4.10 9.88 -9.32
C SER A 46 -3.70 10.82 -10.45
N MET A 47 -2.70 10.40 -11.24
CA MET A 47 -2.32 11.14 -12.45
C MET A 47 -3.50 11.18 -13.43
N ALA A 48 -3.83 12.37 -13.91
CA ALA A 48 -4.76 12.53 -15.03
C ALA A 48 -4.02 12.23 -16.34
N SER A 49 -4.72 11.68 -17.33
CA SER A 49 -4.15 11.36 -18.66
C SER A 49 -3.72 12.61 -19.43
N THR A 50 -4.13 13.80 -18.99
CA THR A 50 -3.75 15.08 -19.57
C THR A 50 -2.40 15.60 -19.08
N ILE A 51 -1.81 15.00 -18.04
CA ILE A 51 -0.50 15.40 -17.52
C ILE A 51 0.56 14.74 -18.39
N SER A 52 1.32 15.56 -19.12
CA SER A 52 2.51 15.14 -19.87
C SER A 52 3.77 15.71 -19.19
N ILE A 53 4.86 14.95 -19.18
CA ILE A 53 6.17 15.50 -18.81
C ILE A 53 6.74 16.24 -20.01
N ALA A 54 7.48 17.32 -19.75
CA ALA A 54 8.32 17.93 -20.76
C ALA A 54 9.36 16.92 -21.31
N ALA A 55 9.69 17.04 -22.59
CA ALA A 55 10.75 16.23 -23.18
C ALA A 55 12.09 16.49 -22.44
N PRO A 56 12.93 15.47 -22.24
CA PRO A 56 14.25 15.65 -21.65
C PRO A 56 15.06 16.68 -22.45
N VAL A 57 15.75 17.57 -21.74
CA VAL A 57 16.60 18.59 -22.34
C VAL A 57 18.00 18.00 -22.47
N ILE A 58 18.37 17.64 -23.69
CA ILE A 58 19.72 17.15 -24.01
C ILE A 58 20.64 18.37 -24.13
N GLN A 59 21.43 18.61 -23.08
CA GLN A 59 22.46 19.65 -23.10
C GLN A 59 23.75 19.06 -23.66
N ALA A 60 24.28 19.67 -24.71
CA ALA A 60 25.63 19.40 -25.17
C ALA A 60 26.62 20.30 -24.41
N PRO A 61 27.80 19.80 -24.04
CA PRO A 61 28.85 20.67 -23.54
C PRO A 61 29.23 21.71 -24.60
N PRO A 62 29.65 22.92 -24.18
CA PRO A 62 30.16 23.90 -25.13
C PRO A 62 31.40 23.32 -25.83
N PRO A 63 31.60 23.62 -27.13
CA PRO A 63 32.79 23.18 -27.84
C PRO A 63 34.04 23.68 -27.11
N VAL A 64 34.97 22.76 -26.86
CA VAL A 64 36.25 23.08 -26.23
C VAL A 64 37.31 23.05 -27.32
N GLU A 65 38.20 24.04 -27.33
CA GLU A 65 39.41 23.93 -28.12
C GLU A 65 40.24 22.76 -27.60
N GLU A 66 40.88 22.04 -28.52
CA GLU A 66 41.76 20.94 -28.17
C GLU A 66 42.94 21.46 -27.31
N PRO A 67 43.35 20.71 -26.27
CA PRO A 67 44.53 21.08 -25.49
C PRO A 67 45.75 21.17 -26.39
N ASP A 68 46.62 22.15 -26.15
CA ASP A 68 47.92 22.20 -26.81
C ASP A 68 48.84 21.13 -26.19
N TRP A 69 48.83 19.95 -26.81
CA TRP A 69 49.63 18.81 -26.37
C TRP A 69 51.14 19.04 -26.52
N ALA A 70 51.58 20.02 -27.33
CA ALA A 70 53.00 20.33 -27.48
C ALA A 70 53.61 20.78 -26.14
N LEU A 71 52.81 21.44 -25.28
CA LEU A 71 53.25 21.94 -23.98
C LEU A 71 53.64 20.84 -22.97
N VAL A 72 53.16 19.61 -23.17
CA VAL A 72 53.44 18.49 -22.25
C VAL A 72 54.80 17.85 -22.54
N GLY A 73 55.23 17.83 -23.80
CA GLY A 73 56.47 17.17 -24.24
C GLY A 73 57.68 18.08 -24.33
N MET A 74 57.48 19.34 -24.76
CA MET A 74 58.59 20.26 -25.06
C MET A 74 59.47 20.67 -23.87
N PRO A 75 58.92 20.98 -22.67
CA PRO A 75 59.74 21.54 -21.58
C PRO A 75 60.83 20.59 -21.12
N LYS A 76 60.55 19.28 -21.07
CA LYS A 76 61.51 18.30 -20.54
C LYS A 76 62.77 18.22 -21.40
N GLN A 77 62.59 18.13 -22.71
CA GLN A 77 63.67 17.97 -23.66
C GLN A 77 64.52 19.24 -23.83
N GLN A 78 63.90 20.41 -23.69
CA GLN A 78 64.57 21.70 -23.82
C GLN A 78 65.20 22.22 -22.51
N VAL A 79 64.67 21.79 -21.35
CA VAL A 79 65.30 22.05 -20.05
C VAL A 79 66.55 21.19 -19.89
N ASP A 80 66.51 19.91 -20.29
CA ASP A 80 67.67 19.01 -20.23
C ASP A 80 68.83 19.47 -21.15
N SER A 81 68.51 20.18 -22.24
CA SER A 81 69.52 20.75 -23.15
C SER A 81 70.05 22.12 -22.71
N GLY A 82 69.54 22.70 -21.61
CA GLY A 82 69.92 24.03 -21.13
C GLY A 82 69.51 25.18 -22.06
N MET A 83 68.59 24.93 -23.01
CA MET A 83 68.20 25.91 -24.03
C MET A 83 67.10 26.87 -23.55
N LEU A 84 66.34 26.53 -22.50
CA LEU A 84 65.26 27.39 -22.03
C LEU A 84 65.77 28.47 -21.07
N THR A 85 65.44 29.71 -21.39
CA THR A 85 65.60 30.83 -20.47
C THR A 85 64.52 30.79 -19.37
N LYS A 86 64.81 31.43 -18.22
CA LYS A 86 63.85 31.55 -17.13
C LYS A 86 62.51 32.18 -17.58
N SER A 87 62.56 33.19 -18.44
CA SER A 87 61.37 33.88 -18.94
C SER A 87 60.48 32.97 -19.80
N GLU A 88 61.07 32.08 -20.60
CA GLU A 88 60.31 31.12 -21.42
C GLU A 88 59.62 30.08 -20.54
N LEU A 89 60.28 29.65 -19.46
CA LEU A 89 59.72 28.71 -18.50
C LEU A 89 58.53 29.33 -17.75
N GLU A 90 58.64 30.57 -17.30
CA GLU A 90 57.53 31.32 -16.69
C GLU A 90 56.34 31.46 -17.65
N GLY A 91 56.62 31.73 -18.93
CA GLY A 91 55.61 31.76 -19.99
C GLY A 91 54.89 30.42 -20.18
N THR A 92 55.64 29.31 -20.21
CA THR A 92 55.05 27.96 -20.33
C THR A 92 54.20 27.61 -19.11
N ILE A 93 54.66 27.94 -17.90
CA ILE A 93 53.90 27.73 -16.67
C ILE A 93 52.59 28.53 -16.70
N SER A 94 52.63 29.79 -17.15
CA SER A 94 51.43 30.63 -17.29
C SER A 94 50.42 30.02 -18.27
N THR A 95 50.88 29.57 -19.45
CA THR A 95 50.03 28.91 -20.46
C THR A 95 49.43 27.61 -19.92
N LEU A 96 50.23 26.76 -19.28
CA LEU A 96 49.76 25.52 -18.66
C LEU A 96 48.72 25.78 -17.55
N THR A 97 48.93 26.82 -16.74
CA THR A 97 47.97 27.21 -15.69
C THR A 97 46.64 27.65 -16.29
N SER A 98 46.67 28.47 -17.35
CA SER A 98 45.46 28.89 -18.07
C SER A 98 44.72 27.70 -18.71
N GLN A 99 45.45 26.76 -19.32
CA GLN A 99 44.88 25.53 -19.88
C GLN A 99 44.25 24.66 -18.78
N PHE A 100 44.91 24.53 -17.62
CA PHE A 100 44.39 23.78 -16.49
C PHE A 100 43.08 24.41 -15.94
N ASP A 101 43.03 25.73 -15.79
CA ASP A 101 41.82 26.43 -15.37
C ASP A 101 40.66 26.24 -16.36
N ARG A 102 40.97 26.20 -17.66
CA ARG A 102 39.97 25.88 -18.70
C ARG A 102 39.45 24.46 -18.54
N CYS A 103 40.32 23.47 -18.39
CA CYS A 103 39.93 22.08 -18.14
C CYS A 103 39.07 21.95 -16.88
N ARG A 104 39.44 22.62 -15.78
CA ARG A 104 38.67 22.63 -14.54
C ARG A 104 37.26 23.20 -14.73
N ARG A 105 37.13 24.31 -15.47
CA ARG A 105 35.80 24.87 -15.82
C ARG A 105 34.99 23.90 -16.67
N HIS A 106 35.63 23.24 -17.64
CA HIS A 106 34.94 22.28 -18.51
C HIS A 106 34.43 21.07 -17.74
N ILE A 107 35.24 20.47 -16.85
CA ILE A 107 34.83 19.38 -15.97
C ILE A 107 33.62 19.81 -15.12
N LYS A 108 33.66 21.02 -14.55
CA LYS A 108 32.53 21.56 -13.79
C LYS A 108 31.26 21.67 -14.62
N ILE A 109 31.35 22.13 -15.88
CA ILE A 109 30.21 22.19 -16.81
C ILE A 109 29.67 20.79 -17.09
N LEU A 110 30.53 19.82 -17.39
CA LEU A 110 30.12 18.44 -17.63
C LEU A 110 29.42 17.82 -16.41
N TRP A 111 29.91 18.10 -15.19
CA TRP A 111 29.25 17.65 -13.98
C TRP A 111 27.84 18.24 -13.83
N MET A 112 27.66 19.54 -14.06
CA MET A 112 26.35 20.17 -14.01
C MET A 112 25.39 19.60 -15.07
N ILE A 113 25.88 19.34 -16.29
CA ILE A 113 25.09 18.70 -17.35
C ILE A 113 24.65 17.30 -16.93
N ASN A 114 25.58 16.48 -16.41
CA ASN A 114 25.29 15.12 -15.98
C ASN A 114 24.31 15.10 -14.78
N GLU A 115 24.50 15.99 -13.82
CA GLU A 115 23.57 16.18 -12.70
C GLU A 115 22.16 16.52 -13.19
N GLY A 116 22.04 17.46 -14.15
CA GLY A 116 20.75 17.79 -14.79
C GLY A 116 20.14 16.61 -15.53
N ALA A 117 20.93 15.83 -16.27
CA ALA A 117 20.46 14.64 -16.97
C ALA A 117 19.96 13.55 -16.00
N ASN A 118 20.69 13.29 -14.93
CA ASN A 118 20.29 12.32 -13.89
C ASN A 118 19.01 12.78 -13.17
N ALA A 119 18.89 14.06 -12.85
CA ALA A 119 17.67 14.61 -12.28
C ALA A 119 16.46 14.41 -13.21
N GLN A 120 16.61 14.63 -14.52
CA GLN A 120 15.55 14.38 -15.50
C GLN A 120 15.16 12.89 -15.56
N LEU A 121 16.13 11.98 -15.55
CA LEU A 121 15.87 10.53 -15.54
C LEU A 121 15.07 10.10 -14.32
N LEU A 122 15.43 10.59 -13.12
CA LEU A 122 14.69 10.31 -11.89
C LEU A 122 13.24 10.83 -11.95
N VAL A 123 13.04 12.04 -12.47
CA VAL A 123 11.69 12.61 -12.63
C VAL A 123 10.85 11.79 -13.62
N GLN A 124 11.45 11.33 -14.72
CA GLN A 124 10.76 10.46 -15.69
C GLN A 124 10.41 9.10 -15.11
N ASP A 125 11.33 8.47 -14.36
CA ASP A 125 11.07 7.19 -13.71
C ASP A 125 9.93 7.30 -12.69
N LEU A 126 9.95 8.33 -11.84
CA LEU A 126 8.88 8.60 -10.88
C LEU A 126 7.52 8.80 -11.55
N PHE A 127 7.48 9.54 -12.67
CA PHE A 127 6.26 9.72 -13.44
C PHE A 127 5.77 8.38 -14.02
N CYS A 128 6.65 7.61 -14.67
CA CYS A 128 6.31 6.30 -15.23
C CYS A 128 5.78 5.35 -14.15
N SER A 129 6.39 5.35 -12.97
CA SER A 129 5.95 4.57 -11.81
C SER A 129 4.54 4.97 -11.36
N LYS A 130 4.28 6.27 -11.20
CA LYS A 130 2.93 6.77 -10.85
C LYS A 130 1.89 6.46 -11.92
N LEU A 131 2.26 6.59 -13.19
CA LEU A 131 1.38 6.27 -14.32
C LEU A 131 1.04 4.78 -14.36
N LYS A 132 2.03 3.90 -14.18
CA LYS A 132 1.82 2.45 -14.05
C LYS A 132 0.89 2.11 -12.88
N GLY A 133 1.09 2.74 -11.72
CA GLY A 133 0.21 2.56 -10.56
C GLY A 133 -1.23 3.02 -10.84
N ALA A 134 -1.40 4.16 -11.50
CA ALA A 134 -2.71 4.67 -11.88
C ALA A 134 -3.42 3.77 -12.92
N LEU A 135 -2.67 3.24 -13.89
CA LEU A 135 -3.18 2.31 -14.89
C LEU A 135 -3.62 0.99 -14.24
N HIS A 136 -2.74 0.40 -13.42
CA HIS A 136 -3.06 -0.81 -12.67
C HIS A 136 -4.28 -0.62 -11.75
N ALA A 137 -4.41 0.52 -11.08
CA ALA A 137 -5.59 0.84 -10.26
C ALA A 137 -6.88 0.98 -11.09
N LYS A 138 -6.80 1.41 -12.35
CA LYS A 138 -7.95 1.46 -13.27
C LYS A 138 -8.30 0.07 -13.80
N ASP A 139 -7.30 -0.71 -14.17
CA ASP A 139 -7.48 -2.06 -14.71
C ASP A 139 -8.07 -3.00 -13.65
N SER A 140 -7.51 -2.97 -12.43
CA SER A 140 -8.01 -3.75 -11.29
C SER A 140 -9.43 -3.36 -10.84
N LYS A 141 -9.84 -2.10 -11.03
CA LYS A 141 -11.22 -1.66 -10.72
C LYS A 141 -12.24 -2.11 -11.76
N LYS A 142 -11.85 -2.21 -13.03
CA LYS A 142 -12.75 -2.65 -14.12
C LYS A 142 -12.82 -4.17 -14.24
N ASN A 143 -11.82 -4.90 -13.76
CA ASN A 143 -11.70 -6.35 -13.95
C ASN A 143 -12.15 -7.19 -12.74
N LYS A 144 -13.27 -6.87 -12.09
CA LYS A 144 -13.92 -7.90 -11.26
C LYS A 144 -14.54 -9.00 -12.11
N ASP A 145 -14.86 -8.72 -13.38
CA ASP A 145 -15.51 -9.68 -14.26
C ASP A 145 -14.73 -10.11 -15.50
N ASN A 146 -13.68 -9.37 -15.88
CA ASN A 146 -12.82 -9.82 -16.97
C ASN A 146 -11.93 -10.96 -16.48
N THR A 147 -12.35 -12.17 -16.81
CA THR A 147 -11.52 -13.37 -16.87
C THR A 147 -10.24 -13.01 -17.62
N HIS A 148 -9.15 -12.82 -16.87
CA HIS A 148 -7.82 -12.61 -17.44
C HIS A 148 -7.41 -13.93 -18.11
N ILE A 149 -7.80 -14.13 -19.36
CA ILE A 149 -7.42 -15.31 -20.15
C ILE A 149 -5.89 -15.30 -20.41
N LEU A 150 -5.26 -14.12 -20.33
CA LEU A 150 -3.82 -13.90 -20.49
C LEU A 150 -3.26 -13.24 -19.23
N ALA A 151 -2.90 -14.03 -18.22
CA ALA A 151 -2.28 -13.53 -16.99
C ALA A 151 -0.85 -12.98 -17.20
N ASP A 152 -0.15 -13.44 -18.25
CA ASP A 152 1.28 -13.16 -18.45
C ASP A 152 1.60 -11.99 -19.40
N GLY A 153 0.58 -11.31 -19.96
CA GLY A 153 0.78 -10.15 -20.86
C GLY A 153 1.48 -10.44 -22.19
N LEU A 154 1.89 -11.69 -22.44
CA LEU A 154 2.39 -12.16 -23.72
C LEU A 154 1.22 -12.65 -24.56
N GLY A 155 1.09 -12.14 -25.78
CA GLY A 155 0.09 -12.57 -26.75
C GLY A 155 0.32 -14.02 -27.14
N LYS A 156 -0.18 -14.94 -26.33
CA LYS A 156 -0.13 -16.38 -26.61
C LYS A 156 -1.28 -16.67 -27.56
N VAL A 157 -0.97 -17.19 -28.74
CA VAL A 157 -1.97 -17.78 -29.63
C VAL A 157 -2.44 -19.05 -28.94
N MET A 158 -3.52 -18.96 -28.18
CA MET A 158 -4.16 -20.14 -27.61
C MET A 158 -5.07 -20.75 -28.66
N THR A 159 -4.90 -22.04 -28.89
CA THR A 159 -5.83 -22.87 -29.64
C THR A 159 -7.17 -22.91 -28.90
N SER A 160 -8.28 -23.13 -29.63
CA SER A 160 -9.64 -22.96 -29.08
C SER A 160 -9.91 -23.80 -27.83
N THR A 161 -9.31 -24.98 -27.70
CA THR A 161 -9.48 -25.88 -26.55
C THR A 161 -8.83 -25.33 -25.27
N GLU A 162 -7.61 -24.79 -25.35
CA GLU A 162 -6.92 -24.22 -24.17
C GLU A 162 -7.66 -23.01 -23.59
N VAL A 163 -8.34 -22.24 -24.45
CA VAL A 163 -9.18 -21.11 -24.03
C VAL A 163 -10.41 -21.61 -23.28
N MET A 164 -11.09 -22.64 -23.80
CA MET A 164 -12.28 -23.21 -23.16
C MET A 164 -11.96 -23.80 -21.79
N ASP A 165 -10.87 -24.56 -21.66
CA ASP A 165 -10.45 -25.14 -20.37
C ASP A 165 -10.16 -24.06 -19.32
N LYS A 166 -9.50 -22.97 -19.73
CA LYS A 166 -9.21 -21.84 -18.83
C LYS A 166 -10.45 -21.07 -18.42
N ILE A 167 -11.39 -20.86 -19.34
CA ILE A 167 -12.67 -20.22 -19.03
C ILE A 167 -13.45 -21.09 -18.04
N ALA A 168 -13.52 -22.40 -18.27
CA ALA A 168 -14.20 -23.35 -17.38
C ALA A 168 -13.56 -23.36 -15.99
N ALA A 169 -12.22 -23.43 -15.90
CA ALA A 169 -11.51 -23.36 -14.63
C ALA A 169 -11.74 -22.03 -13.88
N GLN A 170 -11.79 -20.91 -14.60
CA GLN A 170 -12.06 -19.60 -14.01
C GLN A 170 -13.51 -19.48 -13.52
N GLN A 171 -14.48 -20.04 -14.25
CA GLN A 171 -15.89 -20.10 -13.83
C GLN A 171 -16.05 -20.97 -12.58
N ALA A 172 -15.48 -22.19 -12.57
CA ALA A 172 -15.50 -23.07 -11.41
C ALA A 172 -14.85 -22.42 -10.17
N ALA A 173 -13.75 -21.66 -10.35
CA ALA A 173 -13.13 -20.92 -9.26
C ALA A 173 -14.02 -19.77 -8.73
N LYS A 174 -14.71 -19.03 -9.62
CA LYS A 174 -15.69 -18.00 -9.22
C LYS A 174 -16.84 -18.62 -8.43
N GLU A 175 -17.43 -19.70 -8.94
CA GLU A 175 -18.52 -20.43 -8.28
C GLU A 175 -18.11 -20.97 -6.90
N ALA A 176 -16.91 -21.55 -6.79
CA ALA A 176 -16.36 -22.01 -5.51
C ALA A 176 -16.15 -20.86 -4.52
N GLU A 177 -15.67 -19.70 -4.97
CA GLU A 177 -15.50 -18.52 -4.12
C GLU A 177 -16.84 -17.95 -3.64
N GLU A 178 -17.85 -17.90 -4.52
CA GLU A 178 -19.20 -17.46 -4.18
C GLU A 178 -19.89 -18.43 -3.22
N ALA A 179 -19.78 -19.73 -3.44
CA ALA A 179 -20.25 -20.77 -2.53
C ALA A 179 -19.58 -20.63 -1.15
N ALA A 180 -18.26 -20.42 -1.10
CA ALA A 180 -17.53 -20.20 0.14
C ALA A 180 -17.97 -18.92 0.87
N LYS A 181 -18.24 -17.82 0.13
CA LYS A 181 -18.79 -16.59 0.71
C LYS A 181 -20.20 -16.81 1.28
N ALA A 182 -21.05 -17.53 0.56
CA ALA A 182 -22.40 -17.87 1.01
C ALA A 182 -22.34 -18.72 2.31
N GLN A 183 -21.52 -19.78 2.33
CA GLN A 183 -21.30 -20.61 3.52
C GLN A 183 -20.78 -19.79 4.71
N ARG A 184 -19.82 -18.87 4.49
CA ARG A 184 -19.32 -17.98 5.53
C ARG A 184 -20.39 -17.03 6.07
N LYS A 185 -21.32 -16.57 5.23
CA LYS A 185 -22.44 -15.71 5.64
C LYS A 185 -23.41 -16.50 6.53
N VAL A 186 -23.81 -17.69 6.10
CA VAL A 186 -24.67 -18.59 6.88
C VAL A 186 -24.04 -18.92 8.23
N ALA A 187 -22.75 -19.27 8.26
CA ALA A 187 -22.05 -19.57 9.51
C ALA A 187 -21.98 -18.36 10.46
N ARG A 188 -21.85 -17.13 9.94
CA ARG A 188 -21.88 -15.91 10.75
C ARG A 188 -23.25 -15.63 11.33
N GLU A 189 -24.30 -15.84 10.54
CA GLU A 189 -25.69 -15.66 10.98
C GLU A 189 -26.08 -16.68 12.05
N SER A 190 -25.67 -17.95 11.90
CA SER A 190 -25.86 -18.99 12.94
C SER A 190 -25.18 -18.61 14.25
N ARG A 191 -23.88 -18.25 14.20
CA ARG A 191 -23.12 -17.84 15.40
C ARG A 191 -23.71 -16.60 16.07
N LYS A 192 -24.28 -15.69 15.28
CA LYS A 192 -24.97 -14.52 15.81
C LYS A 192 -26.22 -14.93 16.59
N GLY A 193 -27.05 -15.83 16.03
CA GLY A 193 -28.23 -16.37 16.70
C GLY A 193 -27.90 -17.12 18.00
N GLU A 194 -26.85 -17.96 17.99
CA GLU A 194 -26.36 -18.66 19.19
C GLU A 194 -25.96 -17.66 20.30
N LYS A 195 -25.23 -16.61 19.93
CA LYS A 195 -24.79 -15.58 20.88
C LYS A 195 -25.98 -14.79 21.45
N GLU A 196 -26.94 -14.42 20.62
CA GLU A 196 -28.14 -13.69 21.05
C GLU A 196 -28.98 -14.51 22.04
N GLU A 197 -29.12 -15.82 21.81
CA GLU A 197 -29.85 -16.71 22.73
C GLU A 197 -29.11 -16.88 24.07
N ILE A 198 -27.77 -17.03 24.04
CA ILE A 198 -26.95 -17.08 25.26
C ILE A 198 -27.10 -15.77 26.05
N ASP A 199 -27.05 -14.62 25.37
CA ASP A 199 -27.18 -13.31 26.01
C ASP A 199 -28.59 -13.09 26.58
N ARG A 200 -29.64 -13.56 25.89
CA ARG A 200 -31.03 -13.54 26.38
C ARG A 200 -31.21 -14.36 27.66
N LEU A 201 -30.78 -15.62 27.65
CA LEU A 201 -30.88 -16.49 28.84
C LEU A 201 -30.03 -15.99 30.00
N TRP A 202 -28.86 -15.41 29.71
CA TRP A 202 -28.02 -14.77 30.72
C TRP A 202 -28.70 -13.53 31.34
N ALA A 203 -29.39 -12.72 30.54
CA ALA A 203 -30.14 -11.57 31.03
C ALA A 203 -31.30 -12.00 31.95
N GLU A 204 -32.03 -13.06 31.58
CA GLU A 204 -33.09 -13.63 32.44
C GLU A 204 -32.53 -14.19 33.76
N GLU A 205 -31.38 -14.85 33.74
CA GLU A 205 -30.74 -15.34 34.97
C GLU A 205 -30.28 -14.17 35.85
N ASN A 206 -29.78 -13.09 35.24
CA ASN A 206 -29.37 -11.87 35.95
C ASN A 206 -30.54 -11.15 36.63
N THR A 207 -31.76 -11.26 36.12
CA THR A 207 -32.95 -10.67 36.76
C THR A 207 -33.55 -11.58 37.82
N LYS A 208 -33.52 -12.90 37.62
CA LYS A 208 -34.03 -13.89 38.60
C LYS A 208 -33.14 -13.99 39.85
N HIS A 209 -31.83 -13.90 39.70
CA HIS A 209 -30.89 -14.04 40.81
C HIS A 209 -31.04 -13.02 41.96
N PRO A 210 -31.15 -11.69 41.73
CA PRO A 210 -31.33 -10.73 42.82
C PRO A 210 -32.63 -10.97 43.58
N VAL A 211 -33.73 -11.32 42.89
CA VAL A 211 -35.00 -11.67 43.52
C VAL A 211 -34.85 -12.92 44.39
N ALA A 212 -34.12 -13.93 43.92
CA ALA A 212 -33.83 -15.13 44.71
C ALA A 212 -32.95 -14.83 45.93
N VAL A 213 -31.95 -13.95 45.79
CA VAL A 213 -31.10 -13.50 46.89
C VAL A 213 -31.91 -12.69 47.89
N GLU A 214 -32.80 -11.80 47.45
CA GLU A 214 -33.67 -11.01 48.34
C GLU A 214 -34.60 -11.92 49.16
N LYS A 215 -35.30 -12.85 48.51
CA LYS A 215 -36.12 -13.86 49.19
C LYS A 215 -35.31 -14.68 50.20
N TRP A 216 -34.09 -15.07 49.83
CA TRP A 216 -33.18 -15.77 50.74
C TRP A 216 -32.76 -14.90 51.92
N THR A 217 -32.44 -13.61 51.71
CA THR A 217 -32.09 -12.69 52.79
C THR A 217 -33.26 -12.46 53.75
N GLN A 218 -34.49 -12.31 53.24
CA GLN A 218 -35.69 -12.21 54.06
C GLN A 218 -35.90 -13.47 54.91
N LYS A 219 -35.77 -14.65 54.31
CA LYS A 219 -35.87 -15.93 55.03
C LYS A 219 -34.78 -16.10 56.09
N CYS A 220 -33.53 -15.72 55.78
CA CYS A 220 -32.44 -15.75 56.75
C CYS A 220 -32.65 -14.75 57.89
N SER A 221 -33.23 -13.59 57.62
CA SER A 221 -33.58 -12.60 58.64
C SER A 221 -34.64 -13.14 59.59
N ALA A 222 -35.69 -13.79 59.06
CA ALA A 222 -36.74 -14.41 59.85
C ALA A 222 -36.21 -15.55 60.76
N LEU A 223 -35.38 -16.45 60.21
CA LEU A 223 -34.77 -17.54 60.99
C LEU A 223 -33.83 -17.03 62.09
N ARG A 224 -33.14 -15.90 61.85
CA ARG A 224 -32.32 -15.27 62.89
C ARG A 224 -33.15 -14.69 64.03
N SER A 225 -34.31 -14.10 63.73
CA SER A 225 -35.23 -13.64 64.79
C SER A 225 -35.84 -14.78 65.60
N GLU A 226 -35.90 -15.99 65.04
CA GLU A 226 -36.35 -17.22 65.73
C GLU A 226 -35.24 -17.89 66.56
N GLY A 227 -34.01 -17.35 66.57
CA GLY A 227 -32.89 -17.87 67.37
C GLY A 227 -32.13 -19.04 66.73
N VAL A 228 -32.33 -19.29 65.43
CA VAL A 228 -31.60 -20.34 64.70
C VAL A 228 -30.12 -19.96 64.57
N CYS A 229 -29.24 -20.91 64.87
CA CYS A 229 -27.80 -20.72 64.76
C CYS A 229 -27.37 -20.46 63.31
N VAL A 230 -26.35 -19.61 63.11
CA VAL A 230 -25.87 -19.21 61.77
C VAL A 230 -25.42 -20.40 60.91
N LYS A 231 -25.00 -21.51 61.54
CA LYS A 231 -24.57 -22.74 60.86
C LYS A 231 -25.73 -23.50 60.21
N ASP A 232 -26.96 -23.31 60.69
CA ASP A 232 -28.16 -24.02 60.21
C ASP A 232 -28.97 -23.17 59.21
N LEU A 233 -28.45 -22.01 58.81
CA LEU A 233 -29.07 -21.17 57.78
C LEU A 233 -28.96 -21.85 56.40
N PRO A 234 -29.99 -21.73 55.55
CA PRO A 234 -29.94 -22.28 54.20
C PRO A 234 -28.78 -21.64 53.41
N PRO A 235 -28.10 -22.40 52.53
CA PRO A 235 -27.00 -21.86 51.73
C PRO A 235 -27.48 -20.75 50.80
N LYS A 236 -26.61 -19.76 50.56
CA LYS A 236 -26.91 -18.66 49.65
C LYS A 236 -27.13 -19.20 48.23
N PRO A 237 -28.18 -18.74 47.51
CA PRO A 237 -28.37 -19.11 46.11
C PRO A 237 -27.12 -18.82 45.29
N THR A 238 -26.66 -19.80 44.51
CA THR A 238 -25.49 -19.65 43.62
C THR A 238 -25.97 -19.25 42.24
N LYS A 239 -25.37 -18.19 41.69
CA LYS A 239 -25.65 -17.75 40.32
C LYS A 239 -25.07 -18.75 39.32
N ARG A 240 -25.85 -19.18 38.33
CA ARG A 240 -25.32 -20.00 37.22
C ARG A 240 -24.23 -19.19 36.48
N LYS A 241 -23.20 -19.86 35.95
CA LYS A 241 -22.16 -19.19 35.15
C LYS A 241 -22.63 -19.09 33.70
N LYS A 242 -22.29 -18.01 33.00
CA LYS A 242 -22.59 -17.83 31.56
C LYS A 242 -22.06 -18.99 30.71
N ALA A 243 -20.93 -19.58 31.07
CA ALA A 243 -20.36 -20.76 30.39
C ALA A 243 -21.27 -21.99 30.42
N ASN A 244 -22.00 -22.22 31.53
CA ASN A 244 -22.93 -23.35 31.64
C ASN A 244 -24.15 -23.14 30.72
N ILE A 245 -24.65 -21.91 30.64
CA ILE A 245 -25.73 -21.53 29.72
C ILE A 245 -25.26 -21.70 28.26
N ALA A 246 -24.03 -21.29 27.95
CA ALA A 246 -23.46 -21.48 26.61
C ALA A 246 -23.34 -22.96 26.23
N GLN A 247 -22.94 -23.83 27.15
CA GLN A 247 -22.88 -25.28 26.90
C GLN A 247 -24.27 -25.86 26.59
N GLU A 248 -25.31 -25.46 27.32
CA GLU A 248 -26.68 -25.92 27.09
C GLU A 248 -27.25 -25.43 25.76
N VAL A 249 -27.05 -24.15 25.44
CA VAL A 249 -27.47 -23.59 24.15
C VAL A 249 -26.72 -24.27 23.00
N ASN A 250 -25.41 -24.45 23.11
CA ASN A 250 -24.62 -25.13 22.08
C ASN A 250 -25.06 -26.60 21.91
N ALA A 251 -25.36 -27.32 23.00
CA ALA A 251 -25.88 -28.68 22.94
C ALA A 251 -27.26 -28.74 22.25
N ALA A 252 -28.14 -27.78 22.54
CA ALA A 252 -29.47 -27.70 21.93
C ALA A 252 -29.40 -27.32 20.43
N PHE A 253 -28.46 -26.47 20.04
CA PHE A 253 -28.22 -26.15 18.63
C PHE A 253 -27.57 -27.32 17.87
N ALA A 254 -26.63 -28.04 18.49
CA ALA A 254 -26.03 -29.23 17.90
C ALA A 254 -27.07 -30.34 17.65
N ALA A 255 -27.97 -30.59 18.62
CA ALA A 255 -29.04 -31.59 18.48
C ALA A 255 -30.04 -31.27 17.35
N ARG A 256 -30.23 -29.99 16.99
CA ARG A 256 -31.10 -29.59 15.86
C ARG A 256 -30.44 -29.75 14.50
N HIS A 257 -29.11 -29.90 14.45
CA HIS A 257 -28.37 -30.00 13.20
C HIS A 257 -28.20 -31.46 12.73
N ASP A 258 -28.30 -32.45 13.62
CA ASP A 258 -28.17 -33.87 13.28
C ASP A 258 -29.45 -34.50 12.71
N ASP A 259 -30.63 -33.91 12.91
CA ASP A 259 -31.93 -34.47 12.47
C ASP A 259 -32.26 -34.21 10.98
N LYS A 260 -31.31 -33.68 10.20
CA LYS A 260 -31.49 -33.36 8.76
C LYS A 260 -30.51 -34.06 7.80
N ILE A 261 -29.72 -35.02 8.27
CA ILE A 261 -28.82 -35.84 7.42
C ILE A 261 -29.26 -37.32 7.49
N ALA A 262 -30.54 -37.58 7.25
CA ALA A 262 -31.08 -38.93 7.08
C ALA A 262 -32.25 -38.88 6.11
N GLY A 263 -31.94 -38.63 4.83
CA GLY A 263 -32.97 -38.61 3.78
C GLY A 263 -32.59 -37.77 2.57
N ASP A 264 -31.47 -38.10 1.94
CA ASP A 264 -31.26 -37.82 0.52
C ASP A 264 -30.33 -38.91 0.01
N GLU A 265 -30.91 -40.08 -0.26
CA GLU A 265 -30.30 -41.04 -1.17
C GLU A 265 -30.14 -40.32 -2.51
N PRO A 266 -28.96 -40.33 -3.14
CA PRO A 266 -28.84 -39.87 -4.51
C PRO A 266 -29.65 -40.83 -5.39
N GLU A 267 -30.82 -40.38 -5.83
CA GLU A 267 -31.53 -41.01 -6.94
C GLU A 267 -30.67 -40.75 -8.18
N ASP A 268 -29.94 -41.79 -8.58
CA ASP A 268 -29.11 -41.85 -9.77
C ASP A 268 -29.97 -41.59 -11.02
N GLY A 269 -30.15 -40.31 -11.34
CA GLY A 269 -30.78 -39.82 -12.56
C GLY A 269 -29.82 -39.94 -13.74
N GLU A 270 -29.69 -41.16 -14.25
CA GLU A 270 -29.09 -41.48 -15.55
C GLU A 270 -29.92 -40.82 -16.67
N ILE A 271 -29.63 -39.55 -16.99
CA ILE A 271 -30.15 -38.91 -18.21
C ILE A 271 -29.17 -39.22 -19.35
N ASN A 272 -29.43 -40.36 -20.00
CA ASN A 272 -29.11 -40.56 -21.39
C ASN A 272 -29.97 -39.59 -22.20
N ASP A 273 -29.36 -38.60 -22.84
CA ASP A 273 -29.88 -38.06 -24.09
C ASP A 273 -28.77 -38.15 -25.13
N LYS A 274 -28.89 -39.23 -25.91
CA LYS A 274 -28.51 -39.28 -27.32
C LYS A 274 -29.51 -38.42 -28.11
N ASP A 275 -29.16 -38.15 -29.35
CA ASP A 275 -29.95 -37.53 -30.43
C ASP A 275 -29.70 -36.01 -30.52
N ASP A 276 -29.39 -35.39 -31.65
CA ASP A 276 -29.31 -35.83 -33.04
C ASP A 276 -28.66 -34.69 -33.87
N VAL A 277 -27.86 -35.06 -34.88
CA VAL A 277 -27.45 -34.32 -36.11
C VAL A 277 -26.64 -33.01 -35.98
#